data_AF-A0A8D9CQD7-F1
#
_entry.id   AF-A0A8D9CQD7-F1
#
_cell.length_a   1.000
_cell.length_b   1.000
_cell.length_c   1.000
_cell.angle_alpha   90.00
_cell.angle_beta   90.00
_cell.angle_gamma   90.00
#
_symmetry.space_group_name_H-M   'P 1'
#
loop_
_entity.id
_entity.type
_entity.pdbx_description
1 polymer ?
#
loop_
_entity_poly.entity_id
_entity_poly.type
_entity_poly.pdbx_seq_one_letter_code
_entity_poly.pdbx_strand_id
1 'polypeptide(L)' 'MHQKYIVQIMVGKDTGRPCGFGFITCSYRRGADDAIKHMHGRELGDRVISVNKAEPKGGVR' A
#
# COMPACT_ATOMS: atom_id res chain seq x y z
N MET A 1 12.76 -13.43 -13.79
CA MET A 1 12.27 -12.04 -13.73
C MET A 1 11.80 -11.79 -12.31
N HIS A 2 12.60 -11.15 -11.45
CA HIS A 2 12.17 -10.83 -10.08
C HIS A 2 11.52 -9.45 -10.08
N GLN A 3 10.24 -9.38 -9.74
CA GLN A 3 9.58 -8.11 -9.53
C GLN A 3 10.04 -7.55 -8.18
N LYS A 4 10.73 -6.41 -8.19
CA LYS A 4 11.19 -5.75 -6.98
C LYS A 4 10.08 -4.84 -6.47
N TYR A 5 9.63 -5.07 -5.24
CA TYR A 5 8.67 -4.22 -4.56
C TYR A 5 9.38 -3.48 -3.43
N ILE A 6 9.06 -2.20 -3.27
CA ILE A 6 9.45 -1.43 -2.09
C ILE A 6 8.20 -1.26 -1.24
N VAL A 7 8.28 -1.61 0.04
CA VAL A 7 7.16 -1.52 0.98
C VAL A 7 7.49 -0.49 2.04
N GLN A 8 6.58 0.44 2.28
CA GLN A 8 6.69 1.46 3.33
C GLN A 8 5.47 1.40 4.24
N ILE A 9 5.67 0.99 5.49
CA ILE A 9 4.61 1.01 6.51
C ILE A 9 4.63 2.35 7.21
N MET A 10 3.46 3.00 7.27
CA MET A 10 3.36 4.27 7.95
C MET A 10 3.25 4.04 9.46
N VAL A 11 4.12 4.68 10.21
CA VAL A 11 4.13 4.66 11.67
C VAL A 11 3.82 6.04 12.21
N GLY A 12 3.05 6.11 13.29
CA GLY A 12 2.75 7.34 14.00
C GLY A 12 4.04 7.88 14.63
N LYS A 13 4.34 9.16 14.39
CA LYS A 13 5.59 9.78 14.87
C LYS A 13 5.68 9.79 16.40
N ASP A 14 4.54 9.95 17.07
CA ASP A 14 4.48 10.11 18.52
C ASP A 14 4.40 8.77 19.27
N THR A 15 3.79 7.76 18.64
CA THR A 15 3.51 6.46 19.29
C THR A 15 4.41 5.33 18.82
N GLY A 16 5.09 5.49 17.68
CA GLY A 16 5.83 4.43 17.00
C GLY A 16 4.95 3.29 16.47
N ARG A 17 3.63 3.38 16.61
CA ARG A 17 2.69 2.32 16.20
C ARG A 17 2.34 2.44 14.71
N PRO A 18 2.11 1.33 14.00
CA PRO A 18 1.66 1.37 12.62
C PRO A 18 0.30 2.04 12.52
N CYS A 19 0.15 2.96 11.56
CA CYS A 19 -1.09 3.69 11.31
C CYS A 19 -2.18 2.84 10.63
N GLY A 20 -1.94 1.54 10.41
CA GLY A 20 -2.87 0.64 9.73
C GLY A 20 -2.88 0.77 8.21
N PHE A 21 -1.92 1.48 7.62
CA PHE A 21 -1.75 1.57 6.18
C PHE A 21 -0.27 1.66 5.78
N GLY A 22 0.01 1.37 4.52
CA GLY A 22 1.34 1.46 3.93
C GLY A 22 1.26 1.65 2.43
N PHE A 23 2.40 1.94 1.83
CA PHE A 23 2.54 2.11 0.39
C PHE A 23 3.41 1.01 -0.19
N ILE A 24 3.03 0.52 -1.36
CA ILE A 24 3.80 -0.45 -2.13
C ILE A 24 4.16 0.19 -3.46
N THR A 25 5.46 0.32 -3.72
CA THR A 25 5.97 0.80 -4.99
C THR A 25 6.30 -0.40 -5.88
N CYS A 26 5.58 -0.52 -6.99
CA CYS A 26 5.79 -1.53 -8.01
C CYS A 26 6.68 -0.99 -9.14
N SER A 27 7.61 -1.81 -9.66
CA SER A 27 8.43 -1.43 -10.83
C SER A 27 7.64 -1.25 -12.13
N TYR A 28 6.44 -1.84 -12.21
CA TYR A 28 5.60 -1.81 -13.41
C TYR A 28 4.16 -1.49 -13.06
N ARG A 29 3.50 -0.71 -13.93
CA ARG A 29 2.10 -0.33 -13.77
C ARG A 29 1.17 -1.54 -13.68
N ARG A 30 1.38 -2.56 -14.54
CA ARG A 30 0.62 -3.82 -14.51
C ARG A 30 0.65 -4.49 -13.13
N GLY A 31 1.80 -4.49 -12.47
CA GLY A 31 1.91 -5.06 -11.12
C GLY A 31 1.05 -4.33 -10.09
N ALA A 32 0.85 -3.01 -10.23
CA ALA A 32 -0.05 -2.26 -9.38
C ALA A 32 -1.53 -2.53 -9.68
N ASP A 33 -1.92 -2.56 -10.96
CA ASP A 33 -3.31 -2.87 -11.36
C ASP A 33 -3.70 -4.31 -10.96
N ASP A 34 -2.80 -5.29 -11.14
CA ASP A 34 -3.02 -6.66 -10.70
C ASP A 34 -3.13 -6.76 -9.18
N ALA A 35 -2.27 -6.06 -8.43
CA ALA A 35 -2.35 -6.03 -6.97
C ALA A 35 -3.70 -5.46 -6.50
N ILE A 36 -4.17 -4.36 -7.08
CA ILE A 36 -5.48 -3.79 -6.75
C ILE A 36 -6.59 -4.80 -7.05
N LYS A 37 -6.60 -5.38 -8.26
CA LYS A 37 -7.64 -6.32 -8.69
C LYS A 37 -7.74 -7.56 -7.80
N HIS A 38 -6.61 -8.10 -7.35
CA HIS A 38 -6.60 -9.37 -6.64
C HIS A 38 -6.61 -9.22 -5.12
N MET A 39 -6.11 -8.10 -4.58
CA MET A 39 -5.93 -7.91 -3.14
C MET A 39 -6.92 -6.94 -2.50
N HIS A 40 -7.57 -6.05 -3.27
CA HIS A 40 -8.61 -5.18 -2.72
C HIS A 40 -9.79 -6.02 -2.20
N GLY A 41 -10.21 -5.78 -0.96
CA GLY A 41 -11.32 -6.50 -0.31
C GLY A 41 -10.97 -7.91 0.15
N ARG A 42 -9.70 -8.32 0.07
CA ARG A 42 -9.25 -9.61 0.60
C ARG A 42 -8.95 -9.54 2.09
N GLU A 43 -9.04 -10.68 2.75
CA GLU A 43 -8.59 -10.86 4.12
C GLU A 43 -7.06 -11.00 4.16
N LEU A 44 -6.43 -10.26 5.06
CA LEU A 44 -5.01 -10.34 5.39
C LEU A 44 -4.87 -10.43 6.90
N GLY A 45 -4.58 -11.65 7.39
CA GLY A 45 -4.78 -11.97 8.81
C GLY A 45 -6.27 -11.86 9.16
N ASP A 46 -6.59 -11.18 10.25
CA ASP A 46 -7.97 -11.02 10.74
C ASP A 46 -8.65 -9.73 10.23
N ARG A 47 -8.12 -9.12 9.14
CA ARG A 47 -8.61 -7.83 8.63
C ARG A 47 -8.81 -7.87 7.12
N VAL A 48 -9.94 -7.35 6.66
CA VAL A 48 -10.15 -7.04 5.25
C VAL A 48 -9.34 -5.79 4.90
N ILE A 49 -8.54 -5.85 3.84
CA ILE A 49 -7.70 -4.74 3.38
C ILE A 49 -8.33 -4.01 2.20
N SER A 50 -8.10 -2.70 2.13
CA SER A 50 -8.37 -1.90 0.94
C SER A 50 -7.07 -1.63 0.21
N VAL A 51 -7.02 -1.98 -1.08
CA VAL A 51 -5.90 -1.68 -1.98
C VAL A 51 -6.40 -0.77 -3.08
N ASN A 52 -5.74 0.37 -3.27
CA ASN A 52 -6.11 1.39 -4.25
C ASN A 52 -4.86 2.03 -4.86
N LYS A 53 -5.04 2.87 -5.89
CA LYS A 53 -3.93 3.65 -6.47
C LYS A 53 -3.52 4.70 -5.44
N ALA A 54 -2.23 4.74 -5.12
CA ALA A 54 -1.69 5.74 -4.22
C ALA A 54 -1.81 7.12 -4.85
N GLU A 55 -2.48 8.02 -4.15
CA GLU A 55 -2.51 9.43 -4.52
C GLU A 55 -1.32 10.14 -3.87
N PRO A 56 -0.66 11.08 -4.57
CA PRO A 56 0.31 11.94 -3.91
C PRO A 56 -0.39 12.62 -2.74
N LYS A 57 0.26 12.71 -1.58
CA LYS A 57 -0.25 13.54 -0.49
C LYS A 57 -0.48 14.92 -1.08
N GLY A 58 -1.74 15.32 -1.19
CA GLY A 58 -2.15 16.57 -1.83
C GLY A 58 -1.29 17.70 -1.29
N GLY A 59 -0.33 18.13 -2.11
CA GLY A 59 0.42 19.33 -1.86
C GLY A 59 -0.48 20.49 -2.24
N VAL A 60 -1.29 20.93 -1.29
CA VAL A 60 -1.77 22.31 -1.30
C VAL A 60 -1.28 22.93 0.00
N ARG A 61 -0.46 23.96 -0.19
CA ARG A 61 0.10 24.82 0.85
C ARG A 61 -1.01 25.54 1.60
#